data_AF-A0A929CIR9-F1
#
_entry.id   AF-A0A929CIR9-F1
#
_cell.length_a   1.000
_cell.length_b   1.000
_cell.length_c   1.000
_cell.angle_alpha   90.00
_cell.angle_beta   90.00
_cell.angle_gamma   90.00
#
_symmetry.space_group_name_H-M   'P 1'
#
loop_
_entity.id
_entity.type
_entity.pdbx_description
1 polymer ?
#
loop_
_entity_poly.entity_id
_entity_poly.type
_entity_poly.pdbx_seq_one_letter_code
_entity_poly.pdbx_strand_id
1 'polypeptide(L)'
;FCLDVTDTSAPAFLWEFSDPELFRSRSSPAVAVIGRIFDISTAETKWVAFFVSGRNYDPNAYPSVYMVDIDTGTVLEQIVLDSIEAGRGGVPSGQPSIVDSDGNGYIDRAYIGTDKGYLYKINFPDSPNSSGRLSTVLVNVDFTDEDGNTVDPNQRYHPIYGSPSVVVDNGLTSTATIDYNVRIFFGTGDSPYYDEDIDAGNTTYQFFAYNDKAGKSVTSNTPIRLEWFFELPAGHRIFASAFAAAGQIYFGTATGETEDPCEGPNEGRIYAFTYDGASVINDDLGNAGLEVGDMYTAPTVEDEHLYIRTPDGIRSFGDGEYNNDIKKGGLPSTNMTYWREIF
;
A
#
# COMPACT_ATOMS: atom_id res chain seq x y z
N PHE A 1 -13.82 -13.02 -9.39
CA PHE A 1 -13.90 -14.49 -9.48
C PHE A 1 -12.60 -15.09 -8.95
N CYS A 2 -12.60 -16.38 -8.60
CA CYS A 2 -11.44 -17.12 -8.11
C CYS A 2 -11.20 -18.36 -8.99
N LEU A 3 -9.94 -18.56 -9.37
CA LEU A 3 -9.48 -19.72 -10.14
C LEU A 3 -8.39 -20.44 -9.34
N ASP A 4 -8.50 -21.75 -9.25
CA ASP A 4 -7.37 -22.60 -8.86
C ASP A 4 -6.52 -22.86 -10.11
N VAL A 5 -5.30 -22.33 -10.08
CA VAL A 5 -4.30 -22.47 -11.14
C VAL A 5 -3.12 -23.35 -10.73
N THR A 6 -3.28 -24.15 -9.67
CA THR A 6 -2.25 -25.09 -9.19
C THR A 6 -1.84 -26.06 -10.30
N ASP A 7 -2.80 -26.55 -11.09
CA ASP A 7 -2.55 -27.19 -12.39
C ASP A 7 -2.77 -26.18 -13.51
N THR A 8 -1.69 -25.58 -13.99
CA THR A 8 -1.72 -24.61 -15.10
C THR A 8 -2.27 -25.16 -16.41
N SER A 9 -2.27 -26.49 -16.58
CA SER A 9 -2.83 -27.14 -17.78
C SER A 9 -4.34 -27.36 -17.69
N ALA A 10 -4.90 -27.29 -16.49
CA ALA A 10 -6.32 -27.44 -16.22
C ALA A 10 -6.80 -26.49 -15.09
N PRO A 11 -6.79 -25.15 -15.31
CA PRO A 11 -7.33 -24.20 -14.35
C PRO A 11 -8.77 -24.54 -13.98
N ALA A 12 -9.08 -24.57 -12.68
CA ALA A 12 -10.42 -24.84 -12.19
C ALA A 12 -11.09 -23.56 -11.70
N PHE A 13 -12.35 -23.35 -12.12
CA PHE A 13 -13.17 -22.30 -11.56
C PHE A 13 -13.66 -22.70 -10.17
N LEU A 14 -13.44 -21.85 -9.17
CA LEU A 14 -13.92 -22.08 -7.81
C LEU A 14 -15.24 -21.34 -7.57
N TRP A 15 -15.23 -20.01 -7.67
CA TRP A 15 -16.40 -19.19 -7.39
C TRP A 15 -16.30 -17.80 -8.04
N GLU A 16 -17.43 -17.10 -8.06
CA GLU A 16 -17.54 -15.70 -8.44
C GLU A 16 -18.29 -14.94 -7.35
N PHE A 17 -17.77 -13.76 -7.01
CA PHE A 17 -18.39 -12.84 -6.06
C PHE A 17 -18.66 -11.52 -6.79
N SER A 18 -19.85 -10.97 -6.55
CA SER A 18 -20.29 -9.71 -7.11
C SER A 18 -21.11 -8.96 -6.07
N ASP A 19 -20.85 -7.67 -5.91
CA ASP A 19 -21.62 -6.78 -5.05
C ASP A 19 -21.74 -5.42 -5.75
N PRO A 20 -22.89 -4.73 -5.71
CA PRO A 20 -23.04 -3.39 -6.27
C PRO A 20 -21.99 -2.39 -5.77
N GLU A 21 -21.53 -2.53 -4.53
CA GLU A 21 -20.52 -1.66 -3.95
C GLU A 21 -19.10 -1.95 -4.44
N LEU A 22 -18.86 -3.02 -5.20
CA LEU A 22 -17.57 -3.24 -5.89
C LEU A 22 -17.40 -2.41 -7.17
N PHE A 23 -18.47 -1.74 -7.61
CA PHE A 23 -18.43 -0.96 -8.84
C PHE A 23 -17.40 0.18 -8.77
N ARG A 24 -16.55 0.29 -9.80
CA ARG A 24 -15.46 1.29 -9.88
C ARG A 24 -14.52 1.26 -8.66
N SER A 25 -14.17 0.06 -8.20
CA SER A 25 -13.07 -0.11 -7.24
C SER A 25 -11.79 0.56 -7.76
N ARG A 26 -11.13 1.32 -6.88
CA ARG A 26 -9.91 2.08 -7.21
C ARG A 26 -8.64 1.34 -6.76
N SER A 27 -8.74 0.03 -6.50
CA SER A 27 -7.57 -0.83 -6.29
C SER A 27 -6.98 -1.27 -7.64
N SER A 28 -5.68 -1.02 -7.83
CA SER A 28 -4.93 -1.55 -8.96
C SER A 28 -3.75 -2.38 -8.43
N PRO A 29 -3.59 -3.66 -8.84
CA PRO A 29 -4.52 -4.44 -9.66
C PRO A 29 -5.76 -4.94 -8.87
N ALA A 30 -6.82 -5.28 -9.62
CA ALA A 30 -8.08 -5.90 -9.14
C ALA A 30 -7.91 -7.34 -8.62
N VAL A 31 -6.73 -7.67 -8.11
CA VAL A 31 -6.40 -8.96 -7.49
C VAL A 31 -6.53 -8.79 -5.98
N ALA A 32 -7.30 -9.68 -5.36
CA ALA A 32 -7.40 -9.69 -3.91
C ALA A 32 -6.06 -10.05 -3.28
N VAL A 33 -5.75 -9.43 -2.15
CA VAL A 33 -4.61 -9.85 -1.32
C VAL A 33 -5.07 -11.03 -0.49
N ILE A 34 -4.33 -12.14 -0.51
CA ILE A 34 -4.70 -13.35 0.22
C ILE A 34 -3.88 -13.43 1.50
N GLY A 35 -4.52 -13.72 2.63
CA GLY A 35 -3.80 -14.10 3.82
C GLY A 35 -4.63 -14.90 4.81
N ARG A 36 -3.93 -15.41 5.82
CA ARG A 36 -4.47 -16.33 6.80
C ARG A 36 -5.01 -15.58 8.01
N ILE A 37 -6.21 -15.95 8.45
CA ILE A 37 -6.85 -15.40 9.65
C ILE A 37 -7.27 -16.52 10.61
N PHE A 38 -7.48 -16.15 11.85
CA PHE A 38 -8.23 -16.95 12.80
C PHE A 38 -9.68 -16.43 12.86
N ASP A 39 -10.62 -17.19 12.30
CA ASP A 39 -12.03 -16.84 12.34
C ASP A 39 -12.59 -17.12 13.74
N ILE A 40 -12.82 -16.07 14.53
CA ILE A 40 -13.38 -16.20 15.88
C ILE A 40 -14.78 -16.84 15.86
N SER A 41 -15.57 -16.62 14.80
CA SER A 41 -16.96 -17.05 14.75
C SER A 41 -17.08 -18.58 14.66
N THR A 42 -16.15 -19.22 13.94
CA THR A 42 -16.09 -20.68 13.79
C THR A 42 -14.98 -21.33 14.62
N ALA A 43 -14.07 -20.52 15.19
CA ALA A 43 -12.85 -20.95 15.86
C ALA A 43 -11.91 -21.77 14.95
N GLU A 44 -11.84 -21.40 13.66
CA GLU A 44 -11.05 -22.11 12.64
C GLU A 44 -10.05 -21.19 11.94
N THR A 45 -9.00 -21.80 11.40
CA THR A 45 -8.07 -21.13 10.47
C THR A 45 -8.71 -21.02 9.11
N LYS A 46 -8.66 -19.84 8.49
CA LYS A 46 -9.14 -19.61 7.12
C LYS A 46 -8.14 -18.82 6.30
N TRP A 47 -8.08 -19.13 5.01
CA TRP A 47 -7.45 -18.28 4.02
C TRP A 47 -8.51 -17.36 3.41
N VAL A 48 -8.21 -16.07 3.36
CA VAL A 48 -9.18 -15.02 3.04
C VAL A 48 -8.60 -14.09 1.99
N ALA A 49 -9.42 -13.79 1.00
CA ALA A 49 -9.21 -12.76 0.00
C ALA A 49 -9.71 -11.41 0.56
N PHE A 50 -8.83 -10.42 0.57
CA PHE A 50 -9.08 -9.04 0.95
C PHE A 50 -9.12 -8.15 -0.28
N PHE A 51 -10.21 -7.42 -0.46
CA PHE A 51 -10.33 -6.42 -1.51
C PHE A 51 -11.29 -5.32 -1.10
N VAL A 52 -11.09 -4.14 -1.69
CA VAL A 52 -11.77 -2.92 -1.27
C VAL A 52 -13.08 -2.73 -2.01
N SER A 53 -14.06 -2.10 -1.34
CA SER A 53 -15.24 -1.59 -2.04
C SER A 53 -14.83 -0.52 -3.06
N GLY A 54 -15.64 -0.35 -4.08
CA GLY A 54 -15.55 0.77 -5.01
C GLY A 54 -16.37 1.97 -4.61
N ARG A 55 -16.77 2.74 -5.62
CA ARG A 55 -17.47 4.00 -5.41
C ARG A 55 -18.93 3.75 -5.04
N ASN A 56 -19.30 4.14 -3.83
CA ASN A 56 -20.69 4.16 -3.41
C ASN A 56 -21.38 5.45 -3.92
N TYR A 57 -22.64 5.33 -4.36
CA TYR A 57 -23.45 6.48 -4.79
C TYR A 57 -24.13 7.20 -3.62
N ASP A 58 -24.20 6.57 -2.44
CA ASP A 58 -24.60 7.24 -1.21
C ASP A 58 -23.41 8.03 -0.65
N PRO A 59 -23.46 9.38 -0.64
CA PRO A 59 -22.38 10.20 -0.09
C PRO A 59 -22.20 10.04 1.43
N ASN A 60 -23.16 9.39 2.12
CA ASN A 60 -23.08 9.11 3.55
C ASN A 60 -22.52 7.72 3.86
N ALA A 61 -22.36 6.85 2.87
CA ALA A 61 -21.80 5.53 3.08
C ALA A 61 -20.30 5.64 3.39
N TYR A 62 -19.82 4.79 4.29
CA TYR A 62 -18.39 4.68 4.55
C TYR A 62 -17.74 3.74 3.53
N PRO A 63 -16.45 3.97 3.19
CA PRO A 63 -15.66 3.00 2.46
C PRO A 63 -15.53 1.68 3.25
N SER A 64 -15.31 0.56 2.57
CA SER A 64 -15.22 -0.74 3.22
C SER A 64 -14.20 -1.69 2.58
N VAL A 65 -13.85 -2.76 3.31
CA VAL A 65 -13.01 -3.86 2.84
C VAL A 65 -13.79 -5.17 2.99
N TYR A 66 -13.85 -5.96 1.94
CA TYR A 66 -14.45 -7.29 1.98
C TYR A 66 -13.43 -8.33 2.42
N MET A 67 -13.89 -9.24 3.29
CA MET A 67 -13.21 -10.48 3.65
C MET A 67 -13.99 -11.64 3.05
N VAL A 68 -13.42 -12.31 2.05
CA VAL A 68 -14.06 -13.45 1.38
C VAL A 68 -13.23 -14.71 1.58
N ASP A 69 -13.87 -15.76 2.09
CA ASP A 69 -13.29 -17.10 2.23
C ASP A 69 -12.89 -17.63 0.84
N ILE A 70 -11.60 -17.98 0.66
CA ILE A 70 -11.10 -18.38 -0.67
C ILE A 70 -11.58 -19.76 -1.12
N ASP A 71 -12.01 -20.61 -0.20
CA ASP A 71 -12.46 -21.97 -0.53
C ASP A 71 -13.89 -21.94 -1.06
N THR A 72 -14.73 -21.05 -0.50
CA THR A 72 -16.17 -21.06 -0.75
C THR A 72 -16.70 -19.84 -1.49
N GLY A 73 -15.96 -18.71 -1.48
CA GLY A 73 -16.45 -17.43 -1.98
C GLY A 73 -17.46 -16.75 -1.04
N THR A 74 -17.61 -17.24 0.19
CA THR A 74 -18.52 -16.67 1.19
C THR A 74 -17.92 -15.41 1.79
N VAL A 75 -18.70 -14.34 1.89
CA VAL A 75 -18.31 -13.14 2.64
C VAL A 75 -18.32 -13.47 4.14
N LEU A 76 -17.15 -13.38 4.76
CA LEU A 76 -16.98 -13.54 6.20
C LEU A 76 -17.33 -12.23 6.93
N GLU A 77 -16.89 -11.09 6.37
CA GLU A 77 -17.14 -9.77 6.93
C GLU A 77 -17.04 -8.68 5.85
N GLN A 78 -17.81 -7.61 6.01
CA GLN A 78 -17.60 -6.34 5.33
C GLN A 78 -17.13 -5.31 6.35
N ILE A 79 -15.83 -5.05 6.38
CA ILE A 79 -15.20 -4.15 7.35
C ILE A 79 -15.47 -2.71 6.93
N VAL A 80 -16.34 -2.02 7.67
CA VAL A 80 -16.65 -0.61 7.43
C VAL A 80 -15.55 0.28 8.02
N LEU A 81 -15.03 1.22 7.23
CA LEU A 81 -13.98 2.16 7.63
C LEU A 81 -14.59 3.45 8.21
N ASP A 82 -15.18 3.34 9.40
CA ASP A 82 -16.00 4.38 10.05
C ASP A 82 -15.28 5.17 11.15
N SER A 83 -13.95 5.09 11.24
CA SER A 83 -13.17 5.74 12.30
C SER A 83 -13.21 7.28 12.28
N ILE A 84 -13.70 7.90 11.21
CA ILE A 84 -13.83 9.35 11.08
C ILE A 84 -15.03 9.75 10.20
N GLU A 85 -15.86 10.68 10.66
CA GLU A 85 -17.07 11.12 9.93
C GLU A 85 -16.77 11.70 8.53
N ALA A 86 -15.67 12.45 8.40
CA ALA A 86 -15.24 13.03 7.13
C ALA A 86 -14.87 11.97 6.06
N GLY A 87 -14.68 10.71 6.48
CA GLY A 87 -14.43 9.57 5.59
C GLY A 87 -15.63 9.15 4.73
N ARG A 88 -16.87 9.56 5.08
CA ARG A 88 -18.08 9.21 4.31
C ARG A 88 -18.01 9.66 2.85
N GLY A 89 -18.46 8.84 1.93
CA GLY A 89 -18.41 9.09 0.49
C GLY A 89 -17.00 8.99 -0.10
N GLY A 90 -16.00 8.59 0.70
CA GLY A 90 -14.68 8.24 0.20
C GLY A 90 -14.68 6.86 -0.47
N VAL A 91 -13.68 6.64 -1.30
CA VAL A 91 -13.42 5.37 -1.97
C VAL A 91 -12.07 4.85 -1.48
N PRO A 92 -11.97 3.61 -0.98
CA PRO A 92 -10.70 2.99 -0.70
C PRO A 92 -9.94 2.76 -2.01
N SER A 93 -8.65 3.06 -1.98
CA SER A 93 -7.78 3.09 -3.15
C SER A 93 -6.54 2.25 -2.89
N GLY A 94 -6.03 1.61 -3.94
CA GLY A 94 -4.94 0.65 -3.81
C GLY A 94 -5.38 -0.66 -3.14
N GLN A 95 -4.43 -1.57 -2.98
CA GLN A 95 -4.65 -2.84 -2.28
C GLN A 95 -4.40 -2.67 -0.78
N PRO A 96 -5.16 -3.36 0.09
CA PRO A 96 -4.86 -3.37 1.52
C PRO A 96 -3.52 -4.05 1.79
N SER A 97 -2.70 -3.42 2.62
CA SER A 97 -1.43 -3.99 3.04
C SER A 97 -1.66 -4.80 4.31
N ILE A 98 -1.83 -6.11 4.14
CA ILE A 98 -2.02 -7.07 5.25
C ILE A 98 -0.69 -7.38 5.93
N VAL A 99 -0.71 -7.54 7.25
CA VAL A 99 0.49 -7.70 8.07
C VAL A 99 0.25 -8.72 9.17
N ASP A 100 1.12 -9.72 9.21
CA ASP A 100 1.38 -10.55 10.38
C ASP A 100 2.56 -9.90 11.12
N SER A 101 2.27 -9.20 12.21
CA SER A 101 3.30 -8.41 12.88
C SER A 101 4.09 -9.22 13.92
N ASP A 102 3.58 -10.33 14.45
CA ASP A 102 4.34 -11.18 15.38
C ASP A 102 4.92 -12.45 14.75
N GLY A 103 4.67 -12.69 13.47
CA GLY A 103 5.21 -13.83 12.72
C GLY A 103 4.55 -15.15 13.08
N ASN A 104 3.32 -15.14 13.59
CA ASN A 104 2.61 -16.35 14.01
C ASN A 104 1.83 -17.03 12.86
N GLY A 105 1.88 -16.46 11.66
CA GLY A 105 1.22 -16.93 10.45
C GLY A 105 -0.20 -16.39 10.25
N TYR A 106 -0.70 -15.53 11.13
CA TYR A 106 -2.02 -14.91 11.03
C TYR A 106 -1.90 -13.39 10.89
N ILE A 107 -2.71 -12.81 10.02
CA ILE A 107 -2.80 -11.36 9.91
C ILE A 107 -3.36 -10.80 11.22
N ASP A 108 -2.70 -9.78 11.76
CA ASP A 108 -3.16 -9.04 12.95
C ASP A 108 -3.49 -7.57 12.65
N ARG A 109 -3.04 -7.05 11.50
CA ARG A 109 -3.39 -5.70 11.06
C ARG A 109 -3.37 -5.56 9.53
N ALA A 110 -4.11 -4.59 9.01
CA ALA A 110 -3.98 -4.15 7.63
C ALA A 110 -4.07 -2.62 7.53
N TYR A 111 -3.50 -2.06 6.46
CA TYR A 111 -3.52 -0.63 6.19
C TYR A 111 -4.11 -0.33 4.81
N ILE A 112 -4.97 0.69 4.72
CA ILE A 112 -5.65 1.05 3.48
C ILE A 112 -5.85 2.56 3.35
N GLY A 113 -5.41 3.11 2.22
CA GLY A 113 -5.61 4.51 1.85
C GLY A 113 -6.96 4.76 1.18
N THR A 114 -7.38 6.03 1.12
CA THR A 114 -8.61 6.45 0.44
C THR A 114 -8.38 7.66 -0.44
N ASP A 115 -9.28 7.87 -1.40
CA ASP A 115 -9.32 9.08 -2.23
C ASP A 115 -9.62 10.37 -1.45
N LYS A 116 -9.96 10.27 -0.16
CA LYS A 116 -10.07 11.40 0.78
C LYS A 116 -8.80 11.65 1.59
N GLY A 117 -7.73 10.92 1.30
CA GLY A 117 -6.45 11.07 1.99
C GLY A 117 -6.40 10.52 3.40
N TYR A 118 -7.39 9.74 3.83
CA TYR A 118 -7.37 9.03 5.10
C TYR A 118 -6.71 7.65 4.94
N LEU A 119 -5.75 7.36 5.81
CA LEU A 119 -5.12 6.05 5.93
C LEU A 119 -5.69 5.32 7.15
N TYR A 120 -6.43 4.25 6.91
CA TYR A 120 -7.02 3.42 7.96
C TYR A 120 -6.10 2.27 8.31
N LYS A 121 -6.06 1.93 9.60
CA LYS A 121 -5.58 0.67 10.13
C LYS A 121 -6.79 -0.18 10.54
N ILE A 122 -6.78 -1.44 10.14
CA ILE A 122 -7.74 -2.46 10.56
C ILE A 122 -7.00 -3.39 11.50
N ASN A 123 -7.52 -3.63 12.70
CA ASN A 123 -6.99 -4.65 13.61
C ASN A 123 -7.75 -5.97 13.41
N PHE A 124 -7.01 -7.06 13.24
CA PHE A 124 -7.54 -8.41 13.17
C PHE A 124 -7.28 -9.14 14.47
N PRO A 125 -8.27 -9.84 15.03
CA PRO A 125 -7.99 -10.83 16.04
C PRO A 125 -7.34 -12.05 15.40
N ASP A 126 -6.31 -12.56 16.05
CA ASP A 126 -5.48 -13.63 15.50
C ASP A 126 -5.21 -14.76 16.53
N SER A 127 -5.86 -14.69 17.70
CA SER A 127 -5.73 -15.69 18.76
C SER A 127 -7.09 -16.13 19.30
N PRO A 128 -7.33 -17.45 19.46
CA PRO A 128 -8.54 -17.99 20.09
C PRO A 128 -8.72 -17.54 21.54
N ASN A 129 -7.62 -17.16 22.20
CA ASN A 129 -7.62 -16.76 23.60
C ASN A 129 -7.71 -15.23 23.77
N SER A 130 -7.76 -14.48 22.67
CA SER A 130 -7.95 -13.04 22.69
C SER A 130 -9.45 -12.72 22.55
N SER A 131 -9.94 -11.78 23.37
CA SER A 131 -11.28 -11.19 23.17
C SER A 131 -11.27 -10.09 22.11
N GLY A 132 -10.26 -10.09 21.22
CA GLY A 132 -10.09 -9.09 20.19
C GLY A 132 -11.28 -9.10 19.23
N ARG A 133 -11.68 -7.94 18.73
CA ARG A 133 -12.67 -7.81 17.67
C ARG A 133 -12.07 -7.00 16.55
N LEU A 134 -12.57 -7.22 15.34
CA LEU A 134 -12.30 -6.33 14.22
C LEU A 134 -12.60 -4.89 14.63
N SER A 135 -11.66 -4.01 14.34
CA SER A 135 -11.78 -2.59 14.64
C SER A 135 -10.96 -1.79 13.65
N THR A 136 -11.33 -0.53 13.47
CA THR A 136 -10.67 0.40 12.57
C THR A 136 -10.17 1.60 13.36
N VAL A 137 -8.99 2.11 13.01
CA VAL A 137 -8.43 3.35 13.56
C VAL A 137 -7.80 4.17 12.43
N LEU A 138 -7.75 5.49 12.60
CA LEU A 138 -7.09 6.37 11.64
C LEU A 138 -5.59 6.50 11.97
N VAL A 139 -4.73 6.34 10.96
CA VAL A 139 -3.26 6.44 11.09
C VAL A 139 -2.81 7.89 11.05
N ASN A 140 -3.14 8.62 9.98
CA ASN A 140 -2.63 9.96 9.71
C ASN A 140 -3.47 11.05 10.41
N VAL A 141 -3.40 11.06 11.74
CA VAL A 141 -4.08 12.06 12.58
C VAL A 141 -3.16 13.16 13.08
N ASP A 142 -1.88 12.85 13.26
CA ASP A 142 -0.82 13.76 13.60
C ASP A 142 -0.03 14.11 12.35
N PHE A 143 0.22 15.40 12.13
CA PHE A 143 0.91 15.96 10.97
C PHE A 143 2.16 16.74 11.40
N THR A 144 2.71 16.37 12.55
CA THR A 144 3.90 16.98 13.13
C THR A 144 4.83 15.84 13.57
N ASP A 145 6.06 15.84 13.07
CA ASP A 145 7.07 14.84 13.43
C ASP A 145 7.75 15.16 14.77
N GLU A 146 8.68 14.30 15.20
CA GLU A 146 9.41 14.48 16.47
C GLU A 146 10.34 15.71 16.48
N ASP A 147 10.78 16.16 15.30
CA ASP A 147 11.61 17.37 15.12
C ASP A 147 10.77 18.66 15.10
N GLY A 148 9.44 18.54 15.09
CA GLY A 148 8.50 19.66 15.09
C GLY A 148 8.16 20.19 13.69
N ASN A 149 8.63 19.54 12.62
CA ASN A 149 8.22 19.88 11.26
C ASN A 149 6.74 19.53 11.12
N THR A 150 5.97 20.44 10.53
CA THR A 150 4.52 20.30 10.44
C THR A 150 4.06 20.47 9.01
N VAL A 151 3.22 19.54 8.54
CA VAL A 151 2.60 19.62 7.22
C VAL A 151 1.58 20.76 7.23
N ASP A 152 1.66 21.63 6.22
CA ASP A 152 0.73 22.75 6.07
C ASP A 152 -0.73 22.24 6.11
N PRO A 153 -1.62 22.85 6.92
CA PRO A 153 -3.02 22.44 7.01
C PRO A 153 -3.75 22.25 5.67
N ASN A 154 -3.41 23.03 4.65
CA ASN A 154 -4.02 22.96 3.32
C ASN A 154 -3.44 21.84 2.45
N GLN A 155 -2.35 21.21 2.87
CA GLN A 155 -1.68 20.11 2.16
C GLN A 155 -1.89 18.76 2.87
N ARG A 156 -2.79 18.71 3.86
CA ARG A 156 -3.16 17.49 4.59
C ARG A 156 -4.29 16.77 3.86
N TYR A 157 -4.31 15.45 3.99
CA TYR A 157 -5.39 14.60 3.45
C TYR A 157 -5.57 14.70 1.93
N HIS A 158 -4.47 14.94 1.19
CA HIS A 158 -4.48 14.67 -0.24
C HIS A 158 -4.76 13.18 -0.51
N PRO A 159 -5.49 12.86 -1.59
CA PRO A 159 -5.82 11.49 -1.97
C PRO A 159 -4.63 10.52 -1.93
N ILE A 160 -4.88 9.29 -1.48
CA ILE A 160 -3.89 8.20 -1.46
C ILE A 160 -4.37 7.15 -2.46
N TYR A 161 -3.56 6.83 -3.47
CA TYR A 161 -3.89 5.84 -4.51
C TYR A 161 -3.01 4.61 -4.51
N GLY A 162 -1.72 4.78 -4.24
CA GLY A 162 -0.80 3.66 -4.05
C GLY A 162 -1.15 2.86 -2.79
N SER A 163 -0.96 1.54 -2.85
CA SER A 163 -1.04 0.71 -1.65
C SER A 163 0.04 1.16 -0.66
N PRO A 164 -0.26 1.26 0.65
CA PRO A 164 0.76 1.58 1.65
C PRO A 164 1.88 0.52 1.64
N SER A 165 3.15 0.92 1.61
CA SER A 165 4.25 -0.02 1.82
C SER A 165 4.48 -0.19 3.31
N VAL A 166 4.54 -1.43 3.81
CA VAL A 166 4.63 -1.70 5.25
C VAL A 166 5.86 -2.56 5.54
N VAL A 167 6.61 -2.19 6.58
CA VAL A 167 7.78 -2.91 7.06
C VAL A 167 7.59 -3.24 8.53
N VAL A 168 7.76 -4.50 8.89
CA VAL A 168 7.76 -4.96 10.28
C VAL A 168 9.21 -5.01 10.77
N ASP A 169 9.57 -4.11 11.67
CA ASP A 169 10.92 -3.97 12.24
C ASP A 169 10.86 -4.10 13.77
N ASN A 170 10.10 -5.09 14.23
CA ASN A 170 9.82 -5.29 15.65
C ASN A 170 11.08 -5.64 16.44
N GLY A 171 11.15 -5.09 17.65
CA GLY A 171 12.16 -5.44 18.64
C GLY A 171 11.63 -6.44 19.68
N LEU A 172 12.50 -6.74 20.64
CA LEU A 172 12.11 -7.41 21.89
C LEU A 172 12.39 -6.48 23.05
N THR A 173 11.43 -6.37 23.97
CA THR A 173 11.62 -5.70 25.25
C THR A 173 12.56 -6.51 26.14
N SER A 174 13.00 -5.90 27.26
CA SER A 174 13.80 -6.59 28.28
C SER A 174 13.11 -7.80 28.92
N THR A 175 11.78 -7.91 28.78
CA THR A 175 10.98 -9.05 29.24
C THR A 175 10.68 -10.06 28.14
N ALA A 176 11.38 -9.99 27.00
CA ALA A 176 11.17 -10.85 25.82
C ALA A 176 9.73 -10.80 25.27
N THR A 177 9.04 -9.67 25.45
CA THR A 177 7.80 -9.39 24.75
C THR A 177 8.10 -8.60 23.48
N ILE A 178 7.24 -8.70 22.48
CA ILE A 178 7.40 -7.94 21.24
C ILE A 178 7.27 -6.45 21.53
N ASP A 179 8.25 -5.68 21.05
CA ASP A 179 8.20 -4.23 20.96
C ASP A 179 7.81 -3.88 19.52
N TYR A 180 6.53 -3.54 19.32
CA TYR A 180 6.00 -3.32 17.97
C TYR A 180 6.60 -2.05 17.36
N ASN A 181 7.03 -2.17 16.11
CA ASN A 181 7.64 -1.13 15.31
C ASN A 181 7.30 -1.42 13.85
N VAL A 182 6.08 -1.06 13.45
CA VAL A 182 5.56 -1.28 12.10
C VAL A 182 5.58 0.05 11.36
N ARG A 183 6.48 0.16 10.38
CA ARG A 183 6.64 1.37 9.57
C ARG A 183 5.72 1.34 8.36
N ILE A 184 5.05 2.44 8.09
CA ILE A 184 4.01 2.57 7.06
C ILE A 184 4.38 3.75 6.17
N PHE A 185 4.56 3.49 4.89
CA PHE A 185 4.96 4.47 3.89
C PHE A 185 3.88 4.63 2.83
N PHE A 186 3.53 5.87 2.50
CA PHE A 186 2.57 6.12 1.43
C PHE A 186 2.76 7.51 0.82
N GLY A 187 2.46 7.60 -0.47
CA GLY A 187 2.44 8.85 -1.20
C GLY A 187 1.03 9.37 -1.40
N THR A 188 0.94 10.66 -1.66
CA THR A 188 -0.30 11.34 -2.03
C THR A 188 -0.23 11.86 -3.46
N GLY A 189 -1.41 12.13 -4.02
CA GLY A 189 -1.60 12.67 -5.36
C GLY A 189 -3.02 13.20 -5.50
N ASP A 190 -3.46 13.40 -6.73
CA ASP A 190 -4.85 13.69 -7.10
C ASP A 190 -5.51 12.51 -7.80
N SER A 191 -6.73 12.72 -8.27
CA SER A 191 -7.48 11.70 -8.98
C SER A 191 -6.81 11.30 -10.30
N PRO A 192 -6.40 10.02 -10.47
CA PRO A 192 -5.85 9.56 -11.74
C PRO A 192 -6.91 9.43 -12.85
N TYR A 193 -8.21 9.60 -12.54
CA TYR A 193 -9.34 9.31 -13.43
C TYR A 193 -10.19 10.53 -13.81
N TYR A 194 -9.81 11.70 -13.35
CA TYR A 194 -10.47 12.94 -13.72
C TYR A 194 -9.39 13.99 -13.79
N ASP A 195 -9.36 14.73 -14.89
CA ASP A 195 -8.72 16.03 -14.95
C ASP A 195 -9.43 16.94 -13.94
N GLU A 196 -8.92 16.95 -12.72
CA GLU A 196 -9.26 17.98 -11.77
C GLU A 196 -8.48 19.22 -12.21
N ASP A 197 -9.17 20.32 -12.51
CA ASP A 197 -8.58 21.64 -12.83
C ASP A 197 -7.82 22.17 -11.60
N ILE A 198 -6.74 21.47 -11.27
CA ILE A 198 -5.85 21.68 -10.15
C ILE A 198 -4.76 22.60 -10.65
N ASP A 199 -4.41 23.56 -9.81
CA ASP A 199 -3.23 24.39 -10.00
C ASP A 199 -1.98 23.53 -9.74
N ALA A 200 -1.64 22.66 -10.69
CA ALA A 200 -0.51 21.74 -10.61
C ALA A 200 0.81 22.49 -10.40
N GLY A 201 0.92 23.72 -10.92
CA GLY A 201 2.09 24.57 -10.74
C GLY A 201 2.32 25.06 -9.30
N ASN A 202 1.30 25.00 -8.44
CA ASN A 202 1.36 25.46 -7.04
C ASN A 202 0.93 24.40 -6.01
N THR A 203 0.48 23.23 -6.45
CA THR A 203 0.05 22.15 -5.55
C THR A 203 1.20 21.20 -5.26
N THR A 204 1.51 20.99 -3.97
CA THR A 204 2.60 20.13 -3.52
C THR A 204 2.05 18.90 -2.81
N TYR A 205 2.30 17.72 -3.37
CA TYR A 205 1.94 16.47 -2.70
C TYR A 205 3.06 16.02 -1.76
N GLN A 206 2.75 15.01 -0.97
CA GLN A 206 3.56 14.59 0.16
C GLN A 206 3.80 13.08 0.13
N PHE A 207 4.99 12.67 0.54
CA PHE A 207 5.28 11.30 0.93
C PHE A 207 5.39 11.22 2.46
N PHE A 208 4.73 10.23 3.07
CA PHE A 208 4.64 10.11 4.52
C PHE A 208 5.28 8.81 4.99
N ALA A 209 5.95 8.88 6.15
CA ALA A 209 6.39 7.74 6.94
C ALA A 209 5.78 7.82 8.34
N TYR A 210 4.89 6.88 8.66
CA TYR A 210 4.33 6.70 9.99
C TYR A 210 4.91 5.45 10.64
N ASN A 211 4.97 5.45 11.96
CA ASN A 211 5.33 4.29 12.76
C ASN A 211 4.19 3.93 13.71
N ASP A 212 3.73 2.69 13.61
CA ASP A 212 2.72 2.11 14.47
C ASP A 212 3.37 1.19 15.51
N LYS A 213 3.52 1.74 16.72
CA LYS A 213 4.00 1.01 17.91
C LYS A 213 2.86 0.36 18.70
N ALA A 214 1.64 0.35 18.16
CA ALA A 214 0.50 -0.19 18.87
C ALA A 214 0.58 -1.72 18.92
N GLY A 215 0.33 -2.25 20.11
CA GLY A 215 0.08 -3.68 20.28
C GLY A 215 -1.16 -4.14 19.52
N LYS A 216 -1.34 -5.46 19.44
CA LYS A 216 -2.51 -6.08 18.80
C LYS A 216 -3.81 -5.59 19.44
N SER A 217 -4.85 -5.43 18.62
CA SER A 217 -6.19 -5.00 19.05
C SER A 217 -6.27 -3.61 19.73
N VAL A 218 -5.20 -2.81 19.71
CA VAL A 218 -5.25 -1.45 20.24
C VAL A 218 -6.08 -0.57 19.30
N THR A 219 -7.16 0.01 19.83
CA THR A 219 -8.12 0.85 19.10
C THR A 219 -7.85 2.35 19.22
N SER A 220 -6.72 2.73 19.81
CA SER A 220 -6.26 4.13 19.86
C SER A 220 -5.19 4.38 18.82
N ASN A 221 -5.21 5.56 18.21
CA ASN A 221 -4.15 6.07 17.34
C ASN A 221 -2.97 6.69 18.11
N THR A 222 -3.03 6.75 19.45
CA THR A 222 -1.95 7.34 20.28
C THR A 222 -0.58 6.69 20.07
N PRO A 223 -0.43 5.37 19.82
CA PRO A 223 0.88 4.78 19.56
C PRO A 223 1.37 4.91 18.11
N ILE A 224 0.58 5.57 17.26
CA ILE A 224 0.89 5.76 15.84
C ILE A 224 1.38 7.19 15.67
N ARG A 225 2.57 7.38 15.10
CA ARG A 225 3.19 8.70 14.97
C ARG A 225 3.79 8.94 13.60
N LEU A 226 3.71 10.17 13.13
CA LEU A 226 4.49 10.64 11.99
C LEU A 226 5.98 10.64 12.36
N GLU A 227 6.80 9.88 11.63
CA GLU A 227 8.26 9.89 11.81
C GLU A 227 8.90 10.99 10.98
N TRP A 228 8.50 11.08 9.71
CA TRP A 228 8.95 12.11 8.79
C TRP A 228 8.01 12.19 7.59
N PHE A 229 8.10 13.28 6.85
CA PHE A 229 7.43 13.46 5.58
C PHE A 229 8.37 14.17 4.60
N PHE A 230 8.08 14.02 3.30
CA PHE A 230 8.81 14.68 2.24
C PHE A 230 7.84 15.41 1.31
N GLU A 231 8.03 16.72 1.19
CA GLU A 231 7.28 17.57 0.27
C GLU A 231 7.84 17.41 -1.14
N LEU A 232 6.96 17.01 -2.05
CA LEU A 232 7.29 16.86 -3.45
C LEU A 232 7.34 18.23 -4.14
N PRO A 233 8.15 18.37 -5.20
CA PRO A 233 8.07 19.55 -6.05
C PRO A 233 6.65 19.74 -6.59
N ALA A 234 6.25 20.98 -6.84
CA ALA A 234 4.91 21.29 -7.32
C ALA A 234 4.56 20.47 -8.58
N GLY A 235 3.37 19.88 -8.59
CA GLY A 235 2.85 19.07 -9.70
C GLY A 235 3.30 17.61 -9.71
N HIS A 236 4.25 17.21 -8.86
CA HIS A 236 4.63 15.80 -8.72
C HIS A 236 3.66 15.04 -7.84
N ARG A 237 3.13 13.92 -8.36
CA ARG A 237 2.15 13.05 -7.69
C ARG A 237 2.66 11.63 -7.57
N ILE A 238 2.16 10.88 -6.59
CA ILE A 238 2.47 9.47 -6.39
C ILE A 238 1.22 8.63 -6.64
N PHE A 239 1.18 7.96 -7.79
CA PHE A 239 0.07 7.07 -8.16
C PHE A 239 0.33 5.60 -7.83
N ALA A 240 1.60 5.21 -7.76
CA ALA A 240 2.01 3.84 -7.52
C ALA A 240 2.46 3.61 -6.08
N SER A 241 2.33 2.37 -5.61
CA SER A 241 2.85 1.94 -4.31
C SER A 241 4.36 2.15 -4.23
N ALA A 242 4.85 2.55 -3.06
CA ALA A 242 6.27 2.51 -2.76
C ALA A 242 6.75 1.06 -2.59
N PHE A 243 8.05 0.84 -2.69
CA PHE A 243 8.68 -0.46 -2.52
C PHE A 243 9.74 -0.38 -1.43
N ALA A 244 9.62 -1.19 -0.39
CA ALA A 244 10.59 -1.24 0.70
C ALA A 244 11.54 -2.43 0.54
N ALA A 245 12.86 -2.18 0.55
CA ALA A 245 13.88 -3.21 0.51
C ALA A 245 15.20 -2.72 1.11
N ALA A 246 15.92 -3.62 1.77
CA ALA A 246 17.29 -3.38 2.27
C ALA A 246 17.45 -2.11 3.13
N GLY A 247 16.46 -1.79 3.99
CA GLY A 247 16.51 -0.61 4.86
C GLY A 247 16.15 0.72 4.17
N GLN A 248 15.68 0.64 2.93
CA GLN A 248 15.34 1.79 2.09
C GLN A 248 13.92 1.66 1.54
N ILE A 249 13.30 2.82 1.29
CA ILE A 249 12.00 2.96 0.65
C ILE A 249 12.16 3.69 -0.67
N TYR A 250 11.62 3.12 -1.74
CA TYR A 250 11.72 3.63 -3.11
C TYR A 250 10.33 4.02 -3.61
N PHE A 251 10.20 5.18 -4.24
CA PHE A 251 8.94 5.59 -4.87
C PHE A 251 9.18 6.50 -6.07
N GLY A 252 8.32 6.36 -7.07
CA GLY A 252 8.32 7.22 -8.26
C GLY A 252 7.26 8.29 -8.17
N THR A 253 7.48 9.37 -8.91
CA THR A 253 6.48 10.43 -9.13
C THR A 253 6.14 10.56 -10.60
N ALA A 254 4.98 11.15 -10.87
CA ALA A 254 4.57 11.58 -12.20
C ALA A 254 4.10 13.05 -12.17
N THR A 255 4.36 13.76 -13.26
CA THR A 255 3.89 15.13 -13.51
C THR A 255 2.75 15.15 -14.54
N GLY A 256 2.72 14.19 -15.45
CA GLY A 256 1.60 13.97 -16.37
C GLY A 256 0.44 13.21 -15.73
N GLU A 257 -0.73 13.36 -16.36
CA GLU A 257 -1.97 12.68 -15.97
C GLU A 257 -1.93 11.19 -16.31
N THR A 258 -2.67 10.35 -15.57
CA THR A 258 -2.65 8.90 -15.86
C THR A 258 -3.48 8.50 -17.07
N GLU A 259 -4.42 9.34 -17.50
CA GLU A 259 -5.29 9.09 -18.66
C GLU A 259 -4.54 9.26 -19.99
N ASP A 260 -3.68 10.28 -20.07
CA ASP A 260 -2.71 10.45 -21.16
C ASP A 260 -1.29 10.59 -20.58
N PRO A 261 -0.62 9.47 -20.27
CA PRO A 261 0.72 9.47 -19.69
C PRO A 261 1.80 9.97 -20.65
N CYS A 262 1.42 10.28 -21.90
CA CYS A 262 2.29 10.90 -22.89
C CYS A 262 2.06 12.42 -22.99
N GLU A 263 1.04 12.94 -22.33
CA GLU A 263 0.72 14.36 -22.27
C GLU A 263 1.44 15.01 -21.08
N GLY A 264 2.13 16.12 -21.33
CA GLY A 264 2.84 16.86 -20.31
C GLY A 264 4.37 16.74 -20.39
N PRO A 265 5.07 17.30 -19.40
CA PRO A 265 6.51 17.49 -19.44
C PRO A 265 7.32 16.21 -19.18
N ASN A 266 6.69 15.14 -18.65
CA ASN A 266 7.33 13.86 -18.32
C ASN A 266 8.55 14.04 -17.39
N GLU A 267 8.40 14.87 -16.36
CA GLU A 267 9.45 15.28 -15.43
C GLU A 267 9.49 14.42 -14.14
N GLY A 268 8.83 13.26 -14.14
CA GLY A 268 8.80 12.34 -13.01
C GLY A 268 10.18 11.97 -12.46
N ARG A 269 10.23 11.81 -11.14
CA ARG A 269 11.44 11.53 -10.36
C ARG A 269 11.32 10.24 -9.57
N ILE A 270 12.43 9.51 -9.47
CA ILE A 270 12.61 8.39 -8.54
C ILE A 270 13.27 8.91 -7.27
N TYR A 271 12.73 8.49 -6.13
CA TYR A 271 13.26 8.80 -4.81
C TYR A 271 13.65 7.53 -4.09
N ALA A 272 14.68 7.63 -3.26
CA ALA A 272 15.05 6.61 -2.29
C ALA A 272 15.41 7.28 -0.97
N PHE A 273 14.82 6.80 0.11
CA PHE A 273 15.12 7.24 1.47
C PHE A 273 15.44 6.03 2.34
N THR A 274 16.29 6.21 3.36
CA THR A 274 16.33 5.24 4.46
C THR A 274 14.99 5.25 5.20
N TYR A 275 14.70 4.21 5.98
CA TYR A 275 13.49 4.19 6.80
C TYR A 275 13.40 5.37 7.79
N ASP A 276 14.53 5.94 8.17
CA ASP A 276 14.62 7.11 9.07
C ASP A 276 14.62 8.45 8.29
N GLY A 277 14.36 8.45 6.98
CA GLY A 277 14.12 9.67 6.21
C GLY A 277 15.35 10.33 5.59
N ALA A 278 16.52 9.68 5.58
CA ALA A 278 17.70 10.20 4.91
C ALA A 278 17.66 9.90 3.41
N SER A 279 17.78 10.91 2.55
CA SER A 279 17.79 10.71 1.10
C SER A 279 19.05 9.97 0.63
N VAL A 280 18.85 8.93 -0.18
CA VAL A 280 19.92 8.07 -0.71
C VAL A 280 20.23 8.41 -2.17
N ILE A 281 19.23 8.81 -2.94
CA ILE A 281 19.37 9.24 -4.34
C ILE A 281 19.15 10.75 -4.39
N ASN A 282 20.14 11.47 -4.93
CA ASN A 282 20.11 12.92 -5.08
C ASN A 282 20.52 13.31 -6.51
N ASP A 283 20.05 14.46 -6.97
CA ASP A 283 20.47 15.09 -8.22
C ASP A 283 21.90 15.68 -8.13
N ASP A 284 22.42 16.20 -9.25
CA ASP A 284 23.75 16.82 -9.32
C ASP A 284 23.92 18.05 -8.42
N LEU A 285 22.80 18.64 -7.97
CA LEU A 285 22.77 19.78 -7.05
C LEU A 285 22.62 19.35 -5.59
N GLY A 286 22.49 18.05 -5.32
CA GLY A 286 22.33 17.48 -4.00
C GLY A 286 20.88 17.51 -3.46
N ASN A 287 19.88 17.80 -4.30
CA ASN A 287 18.48 17.69 -3.90
C ASN A 287 18.02 16.24 -4.00
N ALA A 288 17.10 15.84 -3.12
CA ALA A 288 16.53 14.50 -3.14
C ALA A 288 15.83 14.17 -4.47
N GLY A 289 16.04 12.94 -4.93
CA GLY A 289 15.43 12.37 -6.13
C GLY A 289 16.22 12.59 -7.42
N LEU A 290 15.99 11.72 -8.40
CA LEU A 290 16.59 11.77 -9.73
C LEU A 290 15.48 11.78 -10.79
N GLU A 291 15.58 12.69 -11.75
CA GLU A 291 14.65 12.76 -12.89
C GLU A 291 14.83 11.55 -13.81
N VAL A 292 13.75 10.81 -14.02
CA VAL A 292 13.76 9.56 -14.80
C VAL A 292 12.60 9.47 -15.80
N GLY A 293 11.66 10.42 -15.74
CA GLY A 293 10.38 10.34 -16.42
C GLY A 293 9.26 9.88 -15.48
N ASP A 294 8.03 10.09 -15.90
CA ASP A 294 6.82 9.79 -15.14
C ASP A 294 6.73 8.29 -14.81
N MET A 295 6.33 8.01 -13.56
CA MET A 295 6.23 6.66 -13.03
C MET A 295 4.81 6.37 -12.54
N TYR A 296 4.10 5.49 -13.26
CA TYR A 296 2.75 5.03 -12.91
C TYR A 296 2.72 3.61 -12.34
N THR A 297 3.89 2.97 -12.20
CA THR A 297 4.03 1.62 -11.66
C THR A 297 5.03 1.62 -10.52
N ALA A 298 4.81 0.73 -9.55
CA ALA A 298 5.68 0.63 -8.38
C ALA A 298 7.11 0.26 -8.83
N PRO A 299 8.15 0.87 -8.25
CA PRO A 299 9.51 0.39 -8.40
C PRO A 299 9.63 -1.02 -7.83
N THR A 300 10.65 -1.76 -8.25
CA THR A 300 10.99 -3.07 -7.68
C THR A 300 12.48 -3.16 -7.50
N VAL A 301 12.93 -3.79 -6.41
CA VAL A 301 14.34 -4.10 -6.21
C VAL A 301 14.50 -5.60 -6.29
N GLU A 302 15.35 -6.05 -7.21
CA GLU A 302 15.71 -7.44 -7.38
C GLU A 302 17.21 -7.53 -7.62
N ASP A 303 17.87 -8.44 -6.91
CA ASP A 303 19.31 -8.66 -7.04
C ASP A 303 20.15 -7.38 -6.91
N GLU A 304 19.90 -6.58 -5.86
CA GLU A 304 20.59 -5.30 -5.62
C GLU A 304 20.39 -4.23 -6.72
N HIS A 305 19.53 -4.50 -7.71
CA HIS A 305 19.19 -3.56 -8.78
C HIS A 305 17.76 -3.03 -8.59
N LEU A 306 17.62 -1.72 -8.68
CA LEU A 306 16.34 -1.02 -8.73
C LEU A 306 15.83 -0.99 -10.17
N TYR A 307 14.65 -1.54 -10.41
CA TYR A 307 13.96 -1.50 -11.69
C TYR A 307 12.78 -0.54 -11.61
N ILE A 308 12.66 0.30 -12.63
CA ILE A 308 11.55 1.22 -12.82
C ILE A 308 11.02 1.10 -14.25
N ARG A 309 9.75 1.45 -14.44
CA ARG A 309 9.14 1.56 -15.76
C ARG A 309 8.69 2.99 -15.98
N THR A 310 9.11 3.56 -17.09
CA THR A 310 8.74 4.90 -17.55
C THR A 310 8.10 4.80 -18.95
N PRO A 311 7.56 5.89 -19.52
CA PRO A 311 7.02 5.87 -20.89
C PRO A 311 8.03 5.39 -21.94
N ASP A 312 9.32 5.63 -21.72
CA ASP A 312 10.41 5.21 -22.63
C ASP A 312 10.80 3.73 -22.50
N GLY A 313 10.32 3.04 -21.47
CA GLY A 313 10.61 1.63 -21.21
C GLY A 313 11.08 1.34 -19.79
N ILE A 314 11.65 0.15 -19.60
CA ILE A 314 12.21 -0.27 -18.30
C ILE A 314 13.63 0.27 -18.17
N ARG A 315 13.92 0.87 -17.02
CA ARG A 315 15.26 1.33 -16.62
C ARG A 315 15.69 0.56 -15.37
N SER A 316 16.99 0.37 -15.22
CA SER A 316 17.60 -0.28 -14.06
C SER A 316 18.74 0.58 -13.50
N PHE A 317 18.85 0.61 -12.18
CA PHE A 317 19.93 1.26 -11.43
C PHE A 317 20.55 0.24 -10.47
N GLY A 318 21.84 0.33 -10.24
CA GLY A 318 22.59 -0.61 -9.40
C GLY A 318 23.98 -0.84 -9.99
N ASP A 319 24.93 -1.13 -9.12
CA ASP A 319 26.28 -1.53 -9.50
C ASP A 319 26.41 -3.05 -9.31
N GLY A 320 27.22 -3.71 -10.13
CA GLY A 320 27.48 -5.16 -10.00
C GLY A 320 27.21 -5.95 -11.27
N GLU A 321 27.48 -7.25 -11.21
CA GLU A 321 27.02 -8.20 -12.22
C GLU A 321 25.65 -8.71 -11.79
N TYR A 322 24.66 -8.67 -12.69
CA TYR A 322 23.40 -9.37 -12.48
C TYR A 322 23.70 -10.84 -12.20
N ASN A 323 23.21 -11.35 -11.08
CA ASN A 323 23.35 -12.75 -10.66
C ASN A 323 22.66 -13.74 -11.62
N ASN A 324 21.92 -13.21 -12.60
CA ASN A 324 21.22 -13.93 -13.64
C ASN A 324 22.07 -14.02 -14.92
N ASP A 325 22.38 -15.23 -15.37
CA ASP A 325 22.97 -15.47 -16.70
C ASP A 325 22.13 -14.77 -17.78
N ILE A 326 22.68 -13.75 -18.44
CA ILE A 326 22.00 -13.03 -19.53
C ILE A 326 21.84 -13.98 -20.72
N LYS A 327 20.68 -14.65 -20.81
CA LYS A 327 20.31 -15.39 -22.02
C LYS A 327 19.89 -14.41 -23.12
N LYS A 328 20.84 -14.08 -24.01
CA LYS A 328 20.53 -13.40 -25.28
C LYS A 328 19.78 -14.37 -26.20
N GLY A 329 18.46 -14.27 -26.20
CA GLY A 329 17.57 -15.09 -27.01
C GLY A 329 16.92 -16.22 -26.20
N GLY A 330 15.60 -16.25 -26.26
CA GLY A 330 14.73 -17.26 -25.69
C GLY A 330 13.31 -17.00 -26.18
N LEU A 331 12.55 -18.06 -26.47
CA LEU A 331 11.09 -17.90 -26.58
C LEU A 331 10.61 -17.40 -25.22
N PRO A 332 9.75 -16.36 -25.15
CA PRO A 332 9.22 -15.89 -23.88
C PRO A 332 8.56 -17.07 -23.17
N SER A 333 9.10 -17.44 -22.01
CA SER A 333 8.49 -18.42 -21.12
C SER A 333 8.06 -17.68 -19.87
N THR A 334 6.76 -17.64 -19.63
CA THR A 334 6.20 -17.22 -18.35
C THR A 334 6.48 -18.31 -17.33
N ASN A 335 7.34 -18.03 -16.35
CA ASN A 335 7.49 -18.87 -15.17
C ASN A 335 6.61 -18.28 -14.07
N MET A 336 5.76 -19.11 -13.50
CA MET A 336 4.88 -18.76 -12.40
C MET A 336 5.49 -19.31 -11.11
N THR A 337 5.73 -18.42 -10.14
CA THR A 337 6.17 -18.81 -8.80
C THR A 337 4.93 -18.95 -7.92
N TYR A 338 4.76 -20.11 -7.30
CA TYR A 338 3.69 -20.38 -6.34
C TYR A 338 4.30 -20.81 -5.01
N TRP A 339 3.62 -20.44 -3.92
CA TRP A 339 3.95 -20.86 -2.58
C TRP A 339 2.96 -21.92 -2.14
N ARG A 340 3.44 -22.95 -1.45
CA ARG A 340 2.63 -24.01 -0.85
C ARG A 340 3.10 -24.20 0.58
N GLU A 341 2.14 -24.19 1.52
CA GLU A 341 2.41 -24.62 2.90
C GLU A 341 2.76 -26.12 2.91
N ILE A 342 3.92 -26.45 3.48
CA ILE A 342 4.38 -27.83 3.64
C ILE A 342 4.04 -28.24 5.08
N PHE A 343 3.16 -29.23 5.23
CA PHE A 343 2.74 -29.82 6.51
C PHE A 343 3.82 -30.70 7.14
#